data_AF-A0AA37WQI9-F1
#
_entry.id   AF-A0AA37WQI9-F1
#
_cell.length_a   1.000
_cell.length_b   1.000
_cell.length_c   1.000
_cell.angle_alpha   90.00
_cell.angle_beta   90.00
_cell.angle_gamma   90.00
#
_symmetry.space_group_name_H-M   'P 1'
#
loop_
_entity.id
_entity.type
_entity.pdbx_description
1 polymer ?
#
loop_
_entity_poly.entity_id
_entity_poly.type
_entity_poly.pdbx_seq_one_letter_code
_entity_poly.pdbx_strand_id
1 'polypeptide(L)'
;MKNSEVMKKYVPFSVVVGVCIIGVSIYSALFQERELKRTPQLISPLVKEKTSVSNTKPMNNQKSDEVFSAKEPTPTPDASLSNRESKLAEYPGFGHNSEQDEETFSEEELAREHFVADCMAQRGFEYTPSPSIVVDDATAQDPEAFERLLQEAASDPNEKYLQGLSHTEQEAYYLALVGMKDPNAQEAIEHEAASFSDSCVNQAFSIIPSVYEKRNALREEIDQMELAILQDDRLSLANDQWTRCMSDAQLYYSSPQALLAAADQEMAQLLSQNASVEAITASRQIHTAAYEMSHRCYQQADIAEITREVRIEYENRFVDAYQKQLDH
;
A
#
# COMPACT_ATOMS: atom_id res chain seq x y z
N MET A 1 -51.14 3.49 10.44
CA MET A 1 -50.41 4.69 9.98
C MET A 1 -48.94 4.51 10.32
N LYS A 2 -48.10 4.40 9.28
CA LYS A 2 -46.63 4.51 9.22
C LYS A 2 -45.78 3.64 10.18
N ASN A 3 -45.37 2.47 9.68
CA ASN A 3 -44.07 1.88 10.01
C ASN A 3 -43.14 2.11 8.81
N SER A 4 -41.98 2.70 9.06
CA SER A 4 -40.92 2.92 8.09
C SER A 4 -40.08 1.65 7.96
N GLU A 5 -40.13 0.99 6.81
CA GLU A 5 -39.14 0.01 6.41
C GLU A 5 -37.87 0.73 5.99
N VAL A 6 -36.78 0.46 6.73
CA VAL A 6 -35.42 0.81 6.34
C VAL A 6 -34.95 -0.28 5.37
N MET A 7 -34.96 0.05 4.08
CA MET A 7 -34.24 -0.70 3.05
C MET A 7 -32.76 -0.75 3.41
N LYS A 8 -32.29 -1.91 3.90
CA LYS A 8 -30.86 -2.23 3.92
C LYS A 8 -30.41 -2.38 2.47
N LYS A 9 -29.67 -1.39 1.95
CA LYS A 9 -29.01 -1.50 0.65
C LYS A 9 -27.97 -2.63 0.74
N TYR A 10 -28.20 -3.68 -0.03
CA TYR A 10 -27.27 -4.76 -0.30
C TYR A 10 -26.11 -4.20 -1.14
N VAL A 11 -24.87 -4.53 -0.78
CA VAL A 11 -23.68 -4.33 -1.63
C VAL A 11 -23.32 -5.72 -2.16
N PRO A 12 -23.28 -5.95 -3.48
CA PRO A 12 -22.93 -7.25 -4.05
C PRO A 12 -21.47 -7.63 -3.76
N PHE A 13 -21.24 -8.94 -3.57
CA PHE A 13 -19.98 -9.54 -3.09
C PHE A 13 -18.76 -9.28 -4.01
N SER A 14 -18.98 -8.96 -5.29
CA SER A 14 -17.92 -8.59 -6.24
C SER A 14 -17.11 -7.37 -5.80
N VAL A 15 -17.67 -6.51 -4.94
CA VAL A 15 -16.98 -5.34 -4.36
C VAL A 15 -16.14 -5.71 -3.12
N VAL A 16 -16.43 -6.84 -2.44
CA VAL A 16 -15.77 -7.21 -1.17
C VAL A 16 -14.49 -8.01 -1.40
N VAL A 17 -14.42 -8.80 -2.48
CA VAL A 17 -13.21 -9.59 -2.79
C VAL A 17 -12.07 -8.69 -3.33
N GLY A 18 -12.39 -7.57 -3.99
CA GLY A 18 -11.41 -6.60 -4.49
C GLY A 18 -10.80 -5.65 -3.44
N VAL A 19 -11.30 -5.63 -2.20
CA VAL A 19 -10.89 -4.65 -1.15
C VAL A 19 -9.98 -5.28 -0.08
N CYS A 20 -9.63 -6.57 -0.19
CA CYS A 20 -8.82 -7.28 0.80
C CYS A 20 -7.29 -7.13 0.67
N ILE A 21 -6.79 -6.11 -0.04
CA ILE A 21 -5.36 -5.73 -0.06
C ILE A 21 -5.16 -4.35 0.57
N ILE A 22 -5.52 -4.20 1.84
CA ILE A 22 -4.92 -3.17 2.72
C ILE A 22 -4.59 -3.84 4.05
N GLY A 23 -3.54 -4.65 4.03
CA GLY A 23 -3.06 -5.43 5.17
C GLY A 23 -1.63 -5.09 5.56
N VAL A 24 -1.31 -3.82 5.82
CA VAL A 24 0.03 -3.41 6.35
C VAL A 24 -0.07 -2.44 7.55
N SER A 25 -1.14 -2.47 8.35
CA SER A 25 -1.27 -1.56 9.52
C SER A 25 -1.46 -2.22 10.88
N ILE A 26 -1.36 -3.55 11.02
CA ILE A 26 -1.60 -4.23 12.31
C ILE A 26 -0.31 -4.47 13.12
N TYR A 27 0.87 -4.47 12.49
CA TYR A 27 2.12 -4.73 13.22
C TYR A 27 2.60 -3.59 14.13
N SER A 28 2.15 -2.35 13.92
CA SER A 28 2.52 -1.21 14.77
C SER A 28 1.88 -1.26 16.17
N ALA A 29 0.74 -1.92 16.35
CA ALA A 29 0.01 -1.92 17.62
C ALA A 29 0.68 -2.77 18.73
N LEU A 30 1.38 -3.85 18.36
CA LEU A 30 1.97 -4.76 19.35
C LEU A 30 3.36 -4.35 19.84
N PHE A 31 4.07 -3.50 19.10
CA PHE A 31 5.35 -2.94 19.56
C PHE A 31 5.16 -1.72 20.47
N GLN A 32 4.06 -0.98 20.31
CA GLN A 32 3.80 0.28 21.02
C GLN A 32 3.42 0.11 22.49
N GLU A 33 2.85 -1.04 22.90
CA GLU A 33 2.48 -1.29 24.31
C GLU A 33 3.68 -1.57 25.25
N ARG A 34 4.85 -1.98 24.73
CA ARG A 34 6.03 -2.25 25.57
C ARG A 34 6.85 -0.99 25.90
N GLU A 35 6.82 0.04 25.07
CA GLU A 35 7.55 1.30 25.29
C GLU A 35 6.77 2.31 26.17
N LEU A 36 5.43 2.24 26.19
CA LEU A 36 4.57 3.15 26.97
C LEU A 36 4.74 3.06 28.51
N LYS A 37 5.49 2.08 29.03
CA LYS A 37 5.80 1.98 30.47
C LYS A 37 7.16 2.57 30.86
N ARG A 38 7.94 3.09 29.92
CA ARG A 38 9.25 3.71 30.19
C ARG A 38 9.49 4.94 29.34
N THR A 39 8.75 6.01 29.57
CA THR A 39 9.20 7.34 29.14
C THR A 39 8.84 8.40 30.18
N PRO A 40 9.81 9.23 30.63
CA PRO A 40 9.52 10.39 31.45
C PRO A 40 8.72 11.41 30.61
N GLN A 41 7.82 12.14 31.27
CA GLN A 41 7.04 13.22 30.65
C GLN A 41 7.93 14.14 29.80
N LEU A 42 7.65 14.20 28.50
CA LEU A 42 8.23 15.16 27.57
C LEU A 42 7.84 16.57 28.02
N ILE A 43 8.86 17.33 28.38
CA ILE A 43 8.78 18.76 28.66
C ILE A 43 8.39 19.46 27.35
N SER A 44 7.25 20.16 27.35
CA SER A 44 6.89 21.08 26.26
C SER A 44 8.05 22.07 26.02
N PRO A 45 8.44 22.35 24.76
CA PRO A 45 9.35 23.46 24.50
C PRO A 45 8.58 24.77 24.74
N LEU A 46 8.75 25.32 25.95
CA LEU A 46 8.47 26.72 26.23
C LEU A 46 9.40 27.57 25.36
N VAL A 47 8.92 27.95 24.18
CA VAL A 47 9.47 29.08 23.42
C VAL A 47 9.30 30.32 24.30
N LYS A 48 10.38 30.73 24.97
CA LYS A 48 10.43 32.00 25.69
C LYS A 48 10.47 33.13 24.66
N GLU A 49 9.29 33.67 24.38
CA GLU A 49 9.12 34.89 23.61
C GLU A 49 9.71 36.07 24.39
N LYS A 50 10.87 36.57 23.96
CA LYS A 50 11.39 37.89 24.30
C LYS A 50 12.01 38.49 23.05
N THR A 51 11.23 39.28 22.31
CA THR A 51 11.79 40.45 21.62
C THR A 51 10.72 41.47 21.32
N SER A 52 10.97 42.68 21.81
CA SER A 52 10.21 43.89 21.59
C SER A 52 10.17 44.28 20.11
N VAL A 53 8.98 44.61 19.63
CA VAL A 53 8.74 45.35 18.39
C VAL A 53 9.33 46.76 18.51
N SER A 54 10.14 47.17 17.54
CA SER A 54 10.31 48.58 17.18
C SER A 54 10.68 48.74 15.70
N ASN A 55 9.71 49.25 14.95
CA ASN A 55 9.76 50.17 13.80
C ASN A 55 10.72 49.94 12.62
N THR A 56 10.07 49.48 11.54
CA THR A 56 10.16 49.89 10.12
C THR A 56 11.05 51.08 9.72
N LYS A 57 11.85 50.86 8.66
CA LYS A 57 12.10 51.82 7.56
C LYS A 57 12.41 51.06 6.26
N PRO A 58 11.91 51.49 5.08
CA PRO A 58 12.10 50.76 3.83
C PRO A 58 13.33 51.25 3.05
N MET A 59 14.05 50.30 2.42
CA MET A 59 14.96 50.56 1.28
C MET A 59 14.75 49.40 0.30
N ASN A 60 14.13 49.65 -0.85
CA ASN A 60 14.70 50.14 -2.10
C ASN A 60 15.28 49.00 -2.97
N ASN A 61 14.41 48.49 -3.83
CA ASN A 61 14.59 48.22 -5.25
C ASN A 61 16.05 48.16 -5.76
N GLN A 62 16.55 46.95 -6.05
CA GLN A 62 17.62 46.79 -7.04
C GLN A 62 17.46 45.49 -7.83
N LYS A 63 17.11 45.72 -9.08
CA LYS A 63 17.06 44.85 -10.24
C LYS A 63 18.45 44.23 -10.52
N SER A 64 18.51 42.92 -10.72
CA SER A 64 19.57 42.30 -11.53
C SER A 64 19.00 41.09 -12.26
N ASP A 65 18.78 41.29 -13.55
CA ASP A 65 18.61 40.28 -14.57
C ASP A 65 20.00 39.65 -14.84
N GLU A 66 20.23 38.39 -14.48
CA GLU A 66 21.31 37.60 -15.08
C GLU A 66 20.82 36.19 -15.41
N VAL A 67 20.70 35.98 -16.73
CA VAL A 67 20.39 34.72 -17.39
C VAL A 67 21.62 33.81 -17.29
N PHE A 68 21.58 32.82 -16.39
CA PHE A 68 22.52 31.71 -16.39
C PHE A 68 21.91 30.54 -17.18
N SER A 69 22.20 30.49 -18.48
CA SER A 69 22.00 29.30 -19.30
C SER A 69 23.28 28.47 -19.25
N ALA A 70 23.36 27.59 -18.26
CA ALA A 70 24.34 26.50 -18.23
C ALA A 70 23.60 25.21 -18.58
N LYS A 71 23.91 24.66 -19.75
CA LYS A 71 23.45 23.35 -20.18
C LYS A 71 24.20 22.32 -19.33
N GLU A 72 23.55 21.81 -18.30
CA GLU A 72 24.12 20.76 -17.45
C GLU A 72 24.45 19.53 -18.31
N PRO A 73 25.66 18.96 -18.19
CA PRO A 73 25.99 17.71 -18.85
C PRO A 73 25.13 16.60 -18.25
N THR A 74 24.41 15.89 -19.11
CA THR A 74 23.68 14.68 -18.72
C THR A 74 24.68 13.70 -18.11
N PRO A 75 24.53 13.28 -16.85
CA PRO A 75 25.44 12.31 -16.25
C PRO A 75 25.34 11.00 -17.02
N THR A 76 26.46 10.55 -17.58
CA THR A 76 26.60 9.17 -18.07
C THR A 76 26.26 8.20 -16.95
N PRO A 77 25.40 7.19 -17.17
CA PRO A 77 25.09 6.19 -16.16
C PRO A 77 26.38 5.52 -15.73
N ASP A 78 26.71 5.64 -14.44
CA ASP A 78 27.87 5.00 -13.86
C ASP A 78 27.70 3.47 -13.98
N ALA A 79 28.66 2.80 -14.61
CA ALA A 79 28.68 1.35 -14.77
C ALA A 79 28.78 0.60 -13.43
N SER A 80 28.93 1.30 -12.30
CA SER A 80 28.79 0.73 -10.95
C SER A 80 27.33 0.51 -10.50
N LEU A 81 26.35 1.07 -11.22
CA LEU A 81 24.92 0.94 -10.89
C LEU A 81 24.31 -0.39 -11.33
N SER A 82 24.82 -1.05 -12.38
CA SER A 82 24.32 -2.35 -12.85
C SER A 82 24.67 -3.53 -11.92
N ASN A 83 25.39 -3.27 -10.83
CA ASN A 83 25.73 -4.26 -9.80
C ASN A 83 24.97 -4.00 -8.48
N ARG A 84 23.93 -3.17 -8.53
CA ARG A 84 23.12 -2.73 -7.38
C ARG A 84 21.67 -3.24 -7.42
N GLU A 85 21.38 -4.17 -8.32
CA GLU A 85 20.09 -4.85 -8.36
C GLU A 85 20.21 -6.18 -7.62
N SER A 86 19.13 -6.56 -6.95
CA SER A 86 19.01 -7.82 -6.26
C SER A 86 18.70 -8.94 -7.23
N LYS A 87 19.19 -10.16 -6.98
CA LYS A 87 18.78 -11.36 -7.73
C LYS A 87 17.27 -11.57 -7.65
N LEU A 88 16.61 -11.11 -6.58
CA LEU A 88 15.16 -11.25 -6.43
C LEU A 88 14.40 -10.42 -7.48
N ALA A 89 15.03 -9.39 -8.04
CA ALA A 89 14.46 -8.54 -9.10
C ALA A 89 14.27 -9.27 -10.43
N GLU A 90 14.92 -10.42 -10.64
CA GLU A 90 14.72 -11.26 -11.82
C GLU A 90 13.39 -12.03 -11.80
N TYR A 91 12.72 -12.08 -10.64
CA TYR A 91 11.49 -12.85 -10.43
C TYR A 91 10.26 -11.93 -10.40
N PRO A 92 9.31 -12.09 -11.35
CA PRO A 92 8.04 -11.36 -11.34
C PRO A 92 7.24 -11.58 -10.05
N GLY A 93 6.46 -10.58 -9.66
CA GLY A 93 5.58 -10.61 -8.49
C GLY A 93 6.27 -10.30 -7.15
N PHE A 94 7.56 -9.98 -7.17
CA PHE A 94 8.33 -9.57 -5.97
C PHE A 94 8.48 -8.04 -5.84
N GLY A 95 7.80 -7.24 -6.67
CA GLY A 95 7.68 -5.80 -6.48
C GLY A 95 8.86 -4.97 -6.97
N HIS A 96 9.79 -5.58 -7.71
CA HIS A 96 10.90 -4.87 -8.35
C HIS A 96 10.50 -4.23 -9.70
N ASN A 97 9.40 -4.68 -10.32
CA ASN A 97 8.81 -4.07 -11.51
C ASN A 97 7.27 -4.04 -11.39
N SER A 98 6.75 -3.16 -10.53
CA SER A 98 5.32 -3.12 -10.21
C SER A 98 4.41 -2.90 -11.43
N GLU A 99 4.84 -2.07 -12.39
CA GLU A 99 4.07 -1.81 -13.62
C GLU A 99 3.90 -3.09 -14.45
N GLN A 100 5.00 -3.84 -14.66
CA GLN A 100 4.94 -5.10 -15.39
C GLN A 100 4.21 -6.20 -14.60
N ASP A 101 4.37 -6.25 -13.28
CA ASP A 101 3.66 -7.18 -12.41
C ASP A 101 2.15 -6.92 -12.45
N GLU A 102 1.72 -5.65 -12.45
CA GLU A 102 0.32 -5.24 -12.59
C GLU A 102 -0.26 -5.55 -13.98
N GLU A 103 0.50 -5.32 -15.05
CA GLU A 103 0.09 -5.68 -16.41
C GLU A 103 -0.09 -7.19 -16.53
N THR A 104 0.89 -7.97 -16.06
CA THR A 104 0.83 -9.44 -16.05
C THR A 104 -0.36 -9.95 -15.24
N PHE A 105 -0.57 -9.41 -14.04
CA PHE A 105 -1.71 -9.76 -13.20
C PHE A 105 -3.05 -9.50 -13.91
N SER A 106 -3.17 -8.37 -14.61
CA SER A 106 -4.37 -7.99 -15.36
C SER A 106 -4.64 -8.96 -16.52
N GLU A 107 -3.59 -9.37 -17.25
CA GLU A 107 -3.70 -10.36 -18.32
C GLU A 107 -4.12 -11.74 -17.79
N GLU A 108 -3.52 -12.18 -16.68
CA GLU A 108 -3.85 -13.44 -16.02
C GLU A 108 -5.29 -13.45 -15.49
N GLU A 109 -5.76 -12.34 -14.93
CA GLU A 109 -7.14 -12.20 -14.46
C GLU A 109 -8.12 -12.32 -15.61
N LEU A 110 -7.91 -11.61 -16.71
CA LEU A 110 -8.74 -11.73 -17.91
C LEU A 110 -8.74 -13.17 -18.45
N ALA A 111 -7.58 -13.83 -18.44
CA ALA A 111 -7.46 -15.22 -18.86
C ALA A 111 -8.24 -16.17 -17.94
N ARG A 112 -8.21 -15.96 -16.61
CA ARG A 112 -9.02 -16.72 -15.64
C ARG A 112 -10.51 -16.51 -15.87
N GLU A 113 -10.95 -15.27 -16.06
CA GLU A 113 -12.36 -14.95 -16.33
C GLU A 113 -12.87 -15.62 -17.62
N HIS A 114 -12.07 -15.63 -18.68
CA HIS A 114 -12.39 -16.36 -19.91
C HIS A 114 -12.43 -17.88 -19.69
N PHE A 115 -11.49 -18.44 -18.93
CA PHE A 115 -11.53 -19.86 -18.56
C PHE A 115 -12.81 -20.20 -17.79
N VAL A 116 -13.19 -19.36 -16.82
CA VAL A 116 -14.42 -19.55 -16.04
C VAL A 116 -15.64 -19.53 -16.96
N ALA A 117 -15.71 -18.60 -17.92
CA ALA A 117 -16.80 -18.55 -18.89
C ALA A 117 -16.91 -19.83 -19.72
N ASP A 118 -15.80 -20.33 -20.25
CA ASP A 118 -15.77 -21.56 -21.05
C ASP A 118 -16.16 -22.78 -20.21
N CYS A 119 -15.67 -22.87 -18.97
CA CYS A 119 -16.00 -23.93 -18.04
C CYS A 119 -17.50 -23.92 -17.66
N MET A 120 -18.06 -22.73 -17.40
CA MET A 120 -19.49 -22.57 -17.10
C MET A 120 -20.37 -22.95 -18.29
N ALA A 121 -19.97 -22.56 -19.50
CA ALA A 121 -20.64 -22.93 -20.73
C ALA A 121 -20.66 -24.46 -20.94
N GLN A 122 -19.55 -25.16 -20.65
CA GLN A 122 -19.49 -26.63 -20.70
C GLN A 122 -20.41 -27.30 -19.67
N ARG A 123 -20.68 -26.63 -18.55
CA ARG A 123 -21.63 -27.07 -17.51
C ARG A 123 -23.08 -26.66 -17.79
N GLY A 124 -23.33 -25.98 -18.92
CA GLY A 124 -24.67 -25.60 -19.36
C GLY A 124 -25.17 -24.29 -18.75
N PHE A 125 -24.28 -23.46 -18.21
CA PHE A 125 -24.62 -22.16 -17.63
C PHE A 125 -24.07 -21.01 -18.50
N GLU A 126 -24.80 -19.90 -18.56
CA GLU A 126 -24.27 -18.66 -19.12
C GLU A 126 -23.45 -17.93 -18.05
N TYR A 127 -22.28 -17.43 -18.43
CA TYR A 127 -21.42 -16.62 -17.58
C TYR A 127 -20.80 -15.50 -18.40
N THR A 128 -20.93 -14.28 -17.91
CA THR A 128 -20.27 -13.08 -18.45
C THR A 128 -19.05 -12.79 -17.60
N PRO A 129 -17.83 -12.82 -18.19
CA PRO A 129 -16.59 -12.38 -17.57
C PRO A 129 -16.76 -11.05 -16.82
N SER A 130 -16.22 -10.99 -15.61
CA SER A 130 -16.28 -9.82 -14.74
C SER A 130 -14.91 -9.51 -14.13
N PRO A 131 -13.89 -9.17 -14.94
CA PRO A 131 -12.56 -8.82 -14.44
C PRO A 131 -12.60 -7.57 -13.55
N SER A 132 -11.60 -7.44 -12.69
CA SER A 132 -11.39 -6.25 -11.87
C SER A 132 -11.23 -5.00 -12.73
N ILE A 133 -11.74 -3.90 -12.21
CA ILE A 133 -11.65 -2.62 -12.86
C ILE A 133 -10.37 -1.93 -12.42
N VAL A 134 -9.48 -1.67 -13.37
CA VAL A 134 -8.28 -0.86 -13.15
C VAL A 134 -8.66 0.62 -13.23
N VAL A 135 -8.36 1.37 -12.16
CA VAL A 135 -8.59 2.82 -12.11
C VAL A 135 -7.30 3.53 -12.48
N ASP A 136 -7.25 4.16 -13.64
CA ASP A 136 -6.11 4.99 -14.03
C ASP A 136 -6.12 6.36 -13.31
N ASP A 137 -4.95 7.02 -13.28
CA ASP A 137 -4.76 8.32 -12.63
C ASP A 137 -5.72 9.40 -13.16
N ALA A 138 -6.05 9.36 -14.46
CA ALA A 138 -6.94 10.33 -15.07
C ALA A 138 -8.37 10.16 -14.55
N THR A 139 -8.82 8.92 -14.43
CA THR A 139 -10.14 8.55 -13.90
C THR A 139 -10.23 8.84 -12.40
N ALA A 140 -9.17 8.54 -11.64
CA ALA A 140 -9.12 8.86 -10.21
C ALA A 140 -9.21 10.37 -9.92
N GLN A 141 -8.74 11.20 -10.85
CA GLN A 141 -8.79 12.67 -10.73
C GLN A 141 -10.09 13.30 -11.25
N ASP A 142 -10.93 12.53 -11.96
CA ASP A 142 -12.26 12.96 -12.44
C ASP A 142 -13.37 12.33 -11.57
N PRO A 143 -13.98 13.10 -10.64
CA PRO A 143 -15.02 12.59 -9.76
C PRO A 143 -16.23 12.00 -10.49
N GLU A 144 -16.59 12.53 -11.66
CA GLU A 144 -17.74 12.03 -12.41
C GLU A 144 -17.40 10.72 -13.14
N ALA A 145 -16.19 10.61 -13.70
CA ALA A 145 -15.72 9.36 -14.30
C ALA A 145 -15.56 8.27 -13.24
N PHE A 146 -14.97 8.60 -12.10
CA PHE A 146 -14.82 7.68 -10.98
C PHE A 146 -16.18 7.19 -10.46
N GLU A 147 -17.17 8.08 -10.27
CA GLU A 147 -18.52 7.68 -9.84
C GLU A 147 -19.21 6.74 -10.85
N ARG A 148 -19.06 6.99 -12.15
CA ARG A 148 -19.57 6.07 -13.19
C ARG A 148 -18.92 4.70 -13.07
N LEU A 149 -17.60 4.67 -12.91
CA LEU A 149 -16.82 3.44 -12.77
C LEU A 149 -17.26 2.63 -11.55
N LEU A 150 -17.51 3.29 -10.41
CA LEU A 150 -18.03 2.63 -9.21
C LEU A 150 -19.42 2.03 -9.42
N GLN A 151 -20.30 2.70 -10.19
CA GLN A 151 -21.62 2.18 -10.52
C GLN A 151 -21.55 0.95 -11.43
N GLU A 152 -20.62 0.95 -12.37
CA GLU A 152 -20.31 -0.21 -13.22
C GLU A 152 -19.75 -1.36 -12.36
N ALA A 153 -18.76 -1.10 -11.50
CA ALA A 153 -18.17 -2.08 -10.57
C ALA A 153 -19.19 -2.71 -9.62
N ALA A 154 -20.19 -1.93 -9.21
CA ALA A 154 -21.25 -2.39 -8.30
C ALA A 154 -22.32 -3.24 -9.01
N SER A 155 -22.29 -3.35 -10.33
CA SER A 155 -23.28 -4.10 -11.10
C SER A 155 -22.71 -5.45 -11.51
N ASP A 156 -23.23 -6.55 -10.95
CA ASP A 156 -22.86 -7.90 -11.40
C ASP A 156 -23.48 -8.16 -12.79
N PRO A 157 -22.66 -8.38 -13.84
CA PRO A 157 -23.19 -8.64 -15.19
C PRO A 157 -24.02 -9.94 -15.28
N ASN A 158 -23.88 -10.86 -14.32
CA ASN A 158 -24.57 -12.14 -14.28
C ASN A 158 -25.89 -12.11 -13.49
N GLU A 159 -26.17 -11.03 -12.74
CA GLU A 159 -27.34 -10.88 -11.87
C GLU A 159 -28.66 -11.16 -12.63
N LYS A 160 -28.80 -10.62 -13.85
CA LYS A 160 -30.02 -10.79 -14.64
C LYS A 160 -30.24 -12.25 -15.06
N TYR A 161 -29.16 -12.96 -15.40
CA TYR A 161 -29.23 -14.38 -15.75
C TYR A 161 -29.64 -15.19 -14.52
N LEU A 162 -28.99 -14.94 -13.38
CA LEU A 162 -29.28 -15.59 -12.10
C LEU A 162 -30.73 -15.41 -11.66
N GLN A 163 -31.28 -14.20 -11.77
CA GLN A 163 -32.69 -13.91 -11.46
C GLN A 163 -33.69 -14.68 -12.34
N GLY A 164 -33.26 -15.16 -13.50
CA GLY A 164 -34.07 -15.99 -14.40
C GLY A 164 -34.08 -17.48 -14.03
N LEU A 165 -33.14 -17.94 -13.21
CA LEU A 165 -33.02 -19.33 -12.78
C LEU A 165 -33.96 -19.65 -11.60
N SER A 166 -34.43 -20.89 -11.52
CA SER A 166 -35.07 -21.39 -10.31
C SER A 166 -34.06 -21.54 -9.17
N HIS A 167 -34.53 -21.63 -7.93
CA HIS A 167 -33.65 -21.81 -6.76
C HIS A 167 -32.68 -23.00 -6.89
N THR A 168 -33.18 -24.14 -7.38
CA THR A 168 -32.34 -25.34 -7.58
C THR A 168 -31.32 -25.15 -8.70
N GLU A 169 -31.64 -24.39 -9.75
CA GLU A 169 -30.70 -24.05 -10.82
C GLU A 169 -29.65 -23.03 -10.34
N GLN A 170 -30.02 -22.08 -9.49
CA GLN A 170 -29.07 -21.16 -8.84
C GLN A 170 -28.07 -21.90 -7.96
N GLU A 171 -28.53 -22.86 -7.15
CA GLU A 171 -27.63 -23.71 -6.35
C GLU A 171 -26.64 -24.49 -7.24
N ALA A 172 -27.14 -25.05 -8.35
CA ALA A 172 -26.30 -25.78 -9.30
C ALA A 172 -25.30 -24.85 -10.02
N TYR A 173 -25.71 -23.62 -10.34
CA TYR A 173 -24.85 -22.60 -10.90
C TYR A 173 -23.71 -22.24 -9.95
N TYR A 174 -23.99 -21.94 -8.67
CA TYR A 174 -22.94 -21.57 -7.72
C TYR A 174 -22.02 -22.75 -7.39
N LEU A 175 -22.56 -23.97 -7.32
CA LEU A 175 -21.74 -25.18 -7.19
C LEU A 175 -20.77 -25.34 -8.38
N ALA A 176 -21.22 -25.06 -9.61
CA ALA A 176 -20.37 -25.11 -10.79
C ALA A 176 -19.33 -23.98 -10.80
N LEU A 177 -19.73 -22.75 -10.43
CA LEU A 177 -18.89 -21.56 -10.49
C LEU A 177 -17.83 -21.54 -9.41
N VAL A 178 -18.26 -21.58 -8.13
CA VAL A 178 -17.41 -21.38 -6.94
C VAL A 178 -17.34 -22.60 -6.02
N GLY A 179 -18.09 -23.66 -6.31
CA GLY A 179 -18.01 -24.91 -5.53
C GLY A 179 -18.88 -24.93 -4.26
N MET A 180 -19.77 -23.96 -4.10
CA MET A 180 -20.67 -23.82 -2.96
C MET A 180 -22.09 -23.51 -3.41
N LYS A 181 -23.10 -23.97 -2.66
CA LYS A 181 -24.51 -23.81 -3.04
C LYS A 181 -25.03 -22.38 -2.91
N ASP A 182 -24.56 -21.68 -1.89
CA ASP A 182 -24.93 -20.30 -1.60
C ASP A 182 -23.69 -19.55 -1.11
N PRO A 183 -23.09 -18.68 -1.95
CA PRO A 183 -21.92 -17.90 -1.56
C PRO A 183 -22.23 -16.83 -0.51
N ASN A 184 -23.50 -16.50 -0.27
CA ASN A 184 -23.92 -15.52 0.72
C ASN A 184 -24.32 -16.17 2.05
N ALA A 185 -24.34 -17.50 2.14
CA ALA A 185 -24.62 -18.18 3.40
C ALA A 185 -23.52 -17.87 4.41
N GLN A 186 -23.91 -17.62 5.67
CA GLN A 186 -22.95 -17.35 6.76
C GLN A 186 -21.92 -18.49 6.91
N GLU A 187 -22.32 -19.73 6.61
CA GLU A 187 -21.45 -20.92 6.63
C GLU A 187 -20.40 -20.92 5.49
N ALA A 188 -20.66 -20.24 4.37
CA ALA A 188 -19.70 -20.10 3.27
C ALA A 188 -18.49 -19.23 3.65
N ILE A 189 -18.67 -18.33 4.62
CA ILE A 189 -17.62 -17.45 5.16
C ILE A 189 -16.62 -18.24 6.03
N GLU A 190 -17.01 -19.41 6.54
CA GLU A 190 -16.20 -20.21 7.49
C GLU A 190 -15.47 -21.40 6.83
N HIS A 191 -15.70 -21.68 5.54
CA HIS A 191 -15.26 -22.92 4.91
C HIS A 191 -14.17 -22.78 3.84
N GLU A 192 -13.04 -23.46 4.10
CA GLU A 192 -11.99 -23.89 3.14
C GLU A 192 -12.53 -24.81 2.02
N ALA A 193 -13.77 -25.30 2.12
CA ALA A 193 -14.35 -26.26 1.19
C ALA A 193 -14.44 -25.73 -0.26
N ALA A 194 -14.55 -24.41 -0.41
CA ALA A 194 -14.48 -23.75 -1.70
C ALA A 194 -13.18 -24.07 -2.41
N SER A 195 -12.03 -23.97 -1.72
CA SER A 195 -10.66 -24.09 -2.25
C SER A 195 -10.29 -25.50 -2.75
N PHE A 196 -11.08 -26.53 -2.41
CA PHE A 196 -10.84 -27.93 -2.82
C PHE A 196 -11.90 -28.47 -3.78
N SER A 197 -12.80 -27.61 -4.26
CA SER A 197 -13.86 -28.00 -5.21
C SER A 197 -13.35 -28.07 -6.65
N ASP A 198 -14.03 -28.85 -7.48
CA ASP A 198 -13.84 -28.90 -8.94
C ASP A 198 -14.56 -27.72 -9.65
N SER A 199 -14.72 -26.59 -8.96
CA SER A 199 -15.42 -25.42 -9.47
C SER A 199 -14.66 -24.75 -10.61
N CYS A 200 -15.36 -24.01 -11.47
CA CYS A 200 -14.74 -23.32 -12.60
C CYS A 200 -13.69 -22.30 -12.13
N VAL A 201 -13.98 -21.57 -11.06
CA VAL A 201 -13.04 -20.59 -10.47
C VAL A 201 -11.78 -21.30 -9.98
N ASN A 202 -11.90 -22.39 -9.22
CA ASN A 202 -10.72 -23.11 -8.74
C ASN A 202 -9.87 -23.71 -9.87
N GLN A 203 -10.52 -24.29 -10.88
CA GLN A 203 -9.81 -24.80 -12.05
C GLN A 203 -9.04 -23.68 -12.75
N ALA A 204 -9.65 -22.50 -12.91
CA ALA A 204 -8.99 -21.33 -13.49
C ALA A 204 -7.73 -20.95 -12.71
N PHE A 205 -7.82 -20.81 -11.38
CA PHE A 205 -6.66 -20.48 -10.53
C PHE A 205 -5.60 -21.58 -10.49
N SER A 206 -5.97 -22.84 -10.66
CA SER A 206 -4.99 -23.94 -10.71
C SER A 206 -4.26 -24.03 -12.05
N ILE A 207 -4.89 -23.62 -13.15
CA ILE A 207 -4.32 -23.71 -14.50
C ILE A 207 -3.59 -22.42 -14.88
N ILE A 208 -4.10 -21.28 -14.45
CA ILE A 208 -3.59 -19.95 -14.74
C ILE A 208 -3.10 -19.35 -13.41
N PRO A 209 -1.87 -19.70 -13.00
CA PRO A 209 -1.30 -19.18 -11.77
C PRO A 209 -1.19 -17.66 -11.82
N SER A 210 -1.11 -17.05 -10.64
CA SER A 210 -0.85 -15.62 -10.54
C SER A 210 0.64 -15.32 -10.59
N VAL A 211 1.02 -14.16 -11.14
CA VAL A 211 2.37 -13.59 -11.04
C VAL A 211 2.85 -13.53 -9.58
N TYR A 212 1.93 -13.43 -8.62
CA TYR A 212 2.20 -13.41 -7.18
C TYR A 212 2.19 -14.80 -6.52
N GLU A 213 1.96 -15.90 -7.24
CA GLU A 213 1.85 -17.24 -6.67
C GLU A 213 3.09 -17.63 -5.85
N LYS A 214 4.28 -17.41 -6.40
CA LYS A 214 5.56 -17.73 -5.74
C LYS A 214 5.77 -16.90 -4.48
N ARG A 215 5.47 -15.60 -4.55
CA ARG A 215 5.51 -14.70 -3.39
C ARG A 215 4.55 -15.16 -2.31
N ASN A 216 3.33 -15.55 -2.68
CA ASN A 216 2.33 -16.07 -1.74
C ASN A 216 2.77 -17.40 -1.10
N ALA A 217 3.40 -18.28 -1.87
CA ALA A 217 3.92 -19.57 -1.39
C ALA A 217 5.11 -19.41 -0.41
N LEU A 218 5.85 -18.30 -0.50
CA LEU A 218 7.01 -17.97 0.35
C LEU A 218 6.73 -16.81 1.32
N ARG A 219 5.45 -16.54 1.62
CA ARG A 219 5.05 -15.35 2.39
C ARG A 219 5.74 -15.25 3.74
N GLU A 220 5.77 -16.34 4.51
CA GLU A 220 6.39 -16.34 5.84
C GLU A 220 7.90 -16.11 5.76
N GLU A 221 8.56 -16.71 4.77
CA GLU A 221 10.00 -16.54 4.53
C GLU A 221 10.35 -15.11 4.10
N ILE A 222 9.48 -14.47 3.31
CA ILE A 222 9.60 -13.05 2.92
C ILE A 222 9.40 -12.16 4.14
N ASP A 223 8.35 -12.39 4.94
CA ASP A 223 8.09 -11.64 6.17
C ASP A 223 9.30 -11.72 7.14
N GLN A 224 9.91 -12.91 7.25
CA GLN A 224 11.13 -13.11 8.05
C GLN A 224 12.34 -12.37 7.48
N MET A 225 12.52 -12.39 6.16
CA MET A 225 13.59 -11.64 5.48
C MET A 225 13.43 -10.13 5.71
N GLU A 226 12.23 -9.59 5.50
CA GLU A 226 11.92 -8.17 5.71
C GLU A 226 12.15 -7.76 7.17
N LEU A 227 11.71 -8.57 8.13
CA LEU A 227 11.97 -8.34 9.55
C LEU A 227 13.47 -8.34 9.86
N ALA A 228 14.24 -9.25 9.25
CA ALA A 228 15.67 -9.34 9.48
C ALA A 228 16.43 -8.16 8.86
N ILE A 229 15.96 -7.62 7.73
CA ILE A 229 16.45 -6.34 7.17
C ILE A 229 16.23 -5.23 8.19
N LEU A 230 15.01 -5.07 8.73
CA LEU A 230 14.68 -4.03 9.71
C LEU A 230 15.50 -4.12 11.01
N GLN A 231 15.99 -5.32 11.34
CA GLN A 231 16.78 -5.61 12.54
C GLN A 231 18.30 -5.58 12.29
N ASP A 232 18.76 -5.29 11.08
CA ASP A 232 20.20 -5.26 10.76
C ASP A 232 20.93 -4.15 11.55
N ASP A 233 22.02 -4.51 12.22
CA ASP A 233 22.81 -3.60 13.07
C ASP A 233 23.31 -2.37 12.30
N ARG A 234 23.56 -2.47 10.99
CA ARG A 234 23.98 -1.33 10.17
C ARG A 234 22.88 -0.28 10.08
N LEU A 235 21.63 -0.70 9.91
CA LEU A 235 20.48 0.19 9.92
C LEU A 235 20.22 0.78 11.30
N SER A 236 20.39 -0.01 12.35
CA SER A 236 20.32 0.49 13.73
C SER A 236 21.36 1.60 13.97
N LEU A 237 22.61 1.38 13.55
CA LEU A 237 23.68 2.37 13.67
C LEU A 237 23.42 3.64 12.85
N ALA A 238 22.87 3.50 11.64
CA ALA A 238 22.50 4.64 10.80
C ALA A 238 21.36 5.46 11.45
N ASN A 239 20.34 4.79 12.01
CA ASN A 239 19.28 5.45 12.76
C ASN A 239 19.79 6.15 14.03
N ASP A 240 20.78 5.59 14.71
CA ASP A 240 21.44 6.26 15.85
C ASP A 240 22.16 7.54 15.40
N GLN A 241 22.83 7.52 14.25
CA GLN A 241 23.48 8.71 13.70
C GLN A 241 22.46 9.78 13.31
N TRP A 242 21.36 9.38 12.69
CA TRP A 242 20.24 10.27 12.39
C TRP A 242 19.67 10.91 13.66
N THR A 243 19.45 10.11 14.72
CA THR A 243 18.93 10.57 16.01
C THR A 243 19.85 11.61 16.66
N ARG A 244 21.17 11.40 16.59
CA ARG A 244 22.16 12.38 17.07
C ARG A 244 22.12 13.67 16.26
N CYS A 245 22.06 13.59 14.94
CA CYS A 245 21.95 14.75 14.06
C CYS A 245 20.69 15.58 14.36
N MET A 246 19.53 14.93 14.53
CA MET A 246 18.30 15.60 14.92
C MET A 246 18.43 16.25 16.31
N SER A 247 19.08 15.58 17.25
CA SER A 247 19.32 16.10 18.60
C SER A 247 20.24 17.33 18.61
N ASP A 248 21.25 17.39 17.72
CA ASP A 248 22.10 18.58 17.53
C ASP A 248 21.29 19.79 17.03
N ALA A 249 20.20 19.53 16.31
CA ALA A 249 19.20 20.52 15.91
C ALA A 249 18.12 20.79 16.98
N GLN A 250 18.26 20.23 18.18
CA GLN A 250 17.27 20.30 19.29
C GLN A 250 15.92 19.67 18.95
N LEU A 251 15.89 18.73 18.01
CA LEU A 251 14.73 17.92 17.65
C LEU A 251 14.92 16.49 18.18
N TYR A 252 14.06 16.06 19.10
CA TYR A 252 14.23 14.78 19.81
C TYR A 252 13.22 13.76 19.31
N TYR A 253 13.64 12.91 18.39
CA TYR A 253 12.86 11.80 17.84
C TYR A 253 13.72 10.54 17.83
N SER A 254 13.12 9.38 18.13
CA SER A 254 13.84 8.10 18.17
C SER A 254 14.06 7.47 16.79
N SER A 255 13.31 7.90 15.78
CA SER A 255 13.45 7.46 14.39
C SER A 255 12.73 8.41 13.43
N PRO A 256 13.00 8.34 12.11
CA PRO A 256 12.22 9.05 11.11
C PRO A 256 10.71 8.75 11.20
N GLN A 257 10.33 7.51 11.51
CA GLN A 257 8.93 7.10 11.68
C GLN A 257 8.30 7.74 12.93
N ALA A 258 9.06 7.92 14.01
CA ALA A 258 8.56 8.61 15.20
C ALA A 258 8.25 10.09 14.93
N LEU A 259 9.01 10.75 14.04
CA LEU A 259 8.69 12.11 13.57
C LEU A 259 7.37 12.14 12.79
N LEU A 260 7.18 11.22 11.83
CA LEU A 260 5.94 11.11 11.06
C LEU A 260 4.73 10.85 11.98
N ALA A 261 4.84 9.87 12.88
CA ALA A 261 3.79 9.53 13.83
C ALA A 261 3.43 10.69 14.77
N ALA A 262 4.42 11.46 15.23
CA ALA A 262 4.17 12.64 16.04
C ALA A 262 3.40 13.72 15.28
N ALA A 263 3.74 13.93 14.00
CA ALA A 263 3.05 14.90 13.15
C ALA A 263 1.59 14.50 12.88
N ASP A 264 1.35 13.22 12.59
CA ASP A 264 0.00 12.70 12.39
C ASP A 264 -0.85 12.82 13.67
N GLN A 265 -0.26 12.48 14.83
CA GLN A 265 -0.92 12.60 16.13
C GLN A 265 -1.29 14.06 16.45
N GLU A 266 -0.38 15.01 16.23
CA GLU A 266 -0.64 16.43 16.45
C GLU A 266 -1.75 16.94 15.52
N MET A 267 -1.70 16.57 14.24
CA MET A 267 -2.72 16.98 13.27
C MET A 267 -4.10 16.42 13.64
N ALA A 268 -4.19 15.14 14.00
CA ALA A 268 -5.42 14.53 14.48
C ALA A 268 -5.97 15.24 15.74
N GLN A 269 -5.08 15.59 16.67
CA GLN A 269 -5.46 16.35 17.87
C GLN A 269 -6.02 17.73 17.51
N LEU A 270 -5.34 18.51 16.66
CA LEU A 270 -5.80 19.84 16.23
C LEU A 270 -7.18 19.76 15.56
N LEU A 271 -7.39 18.78 14.69
CA LEU A 271 -8.69 18.57 14.05
C LEU A 271 -9.79 18.21 15.06
N SER A 272 -9.51 17.29 16.00
CA SER A 272 -10.47 16.90 17.04
C SER A 272 -10.88 18.05 17.97
N GLN A 273 -9.98 19.02 18.15
CA GLN A 273 -10.19 20.18 19.01
C GLN A 273 -10.83 21.37 18.27
N ASN A 274 -11.19 21.21 17.00
CA ASN A 274 -11.61 22.30 16.13
C ASN A 274 -10.62 23.48 16.18
N ALA A 275 -9.33 23.18 16.14
CA ALA A 275 -8.27 24.19 16.18
C ALA A 275 -8.46 25.20 15.04
N SER A 276 -8.01 26.44 15.27
CA SER A 276 -8.12 27.47 14.26
C SER A 276 -7.20 27.19 13.07
N VAL A 277 -7.49 27.82 11.92
CA VAL A 277 -6.65 27.72 10.71
C VAL A 277 -5.23 28.20 11.01
N GLU A 278 -5.06 29.20 11.87
CA GLU A 278 -3.76 29.71 12.29
C GLU A 278 -2.97 28.65 13.07
N ALA A 279 -3.61 27.93 13.99
CA ALA A 279 -2.96 26.86 14.75
C ALA A 279 -2.52 25.69 13.86
N ILE A 280 -3.38 25.28 12.92
CA ILE A 280 -3.05 24.25 11.92
C ILE A 280 -1.89 24.72 11.03
N THR A 281 -1.89 25.99 10.61
CA THR A 281 -0.83 26.55 9.78
C THR A 281 0.51 26.59 10.53
N ALA A 282 0.49 27.02 11.79
CA ALA A 282 1.69 27.05 12.63
C ALA A 282 2.27 25.64 12.84
N SER A 283 1.42 24.65 13.13
CA SER A 283 1.82 23.24 13.27
C SER A 283 2.48 22.71 11.98
N ARG A 284 1.87 22.96 10.82
CA ARG A 284 2.46 22.58 9.51
C ARG A 284 3.84 23.19 9.28
N GLN A 285 4.05 24.45 9.66
CA GLN A 285 5.36 25.10 9.51
C GLN A 285 6.43 24.42 10.38
N ILE A 286 6.08 24.07 11.63
CA ILE A 286 6.97 23.34 12.55
C ILE A 286 7.34 21.98 11.96
N HIS A 287 6.36 21.21 11.50
CA HIS A 287 6.61 19.89 10.92
C HIS A 287 7.42 19.97 9.62
N THR A 288 7.16 20.96 8.76
CA THR A 288 7.93 21.17 7.53
C THR A 288 9.42 21.37 7.86
N ALA A 289 9.74 22.24 8.83
CA ALA A 289 11.12 22.46 9.25
C ALA A 289 11.76 21.20 9.85
N ALA A 290 10.99 20.42 10.61
CA ALA A 290 11.45 19.14 11.16
C ALA A 290 11.71 18.09 10.07
N TYR A 291 10.87 18.01 9.03
CA TYR A 291 11.06 17.14 7.88
C TYR A 291 12.29 17.53 7.05
N GLU A 292 12.49 18.81 6.80
CA GLU A 292 13.70 19.29 6.11
C GLU A 292 14.97 18.94 6.88
N MET A 293 14.95 19.08 8.21
CA MET A 293 16.07 18.65 9.05
C MET A 293 16.26 17.13 9.02
N SER A 294 15.17 16.37 9.15
CA SER A 294 15.18 14.91 9.05
C SER A 294 15.80 14.45 7.74
N HIS A 295 15.44 15.07 6.61
CA HIS A 295 15.98 14.72 5.31
C HIS A 295 17.51 14.94 5.22
N ARG A 296 18.01 16.07 5.73
CA ARG A 296 19.46 16.32 5.81
C ARG A 296 20.16 15.29 6.70
N CYS A 297 19.61 15.01 7.88
CA CYS A 297 20.15 13.99 8.78
C CYS A 297 20.11 12.59 8.16
N TYR A 298 19.10 12.29 7.36
CA TYR A 298 18.94 11.02 6.67
C TYR A 298 20.01 10.83 5.59
N GLN A 299 20.31 11.88 4.84
CA GLN A 299 21.42 11.90 3.88
C GLN A 299 22.79 11.80 4.59
N GLN A 300 22.97 12.52 5.70
CA GLN A 300 24.23 12.49 6.46
C GLN A 300 24.52 11.12 7.08
N ALA A 301 23.48 10.43 7.55
CA ALA A 301 23.58 9.08 8.11
C ALA A 301 23.58 7.98 7.02
N ASP A 302 23.50 8.36 5.75
CA ASP A 302 23.52 7.47 4.58
C ASP A 302 22.46 6.33 4.65
N ILE A 303 21.31 6.60 5.28
CA ILE A 303 20.31 5.56 5.57
C ILE A 303 19.79 4.93 4.28
N ALA A 304 19.56 5.71 3.21
CA ALA A 304 19.10 5.18 1.92
C ALA A 304 20.08 4.15 1.35
N GLU A 305 21.37 4.48 1.33
CA GLU A 305 22.39 3.61 0.75
C GLU A 305 22.55 2.34 1.59
N ILE A 306 22.63 2.48 2.91
CA ILE A 306 22.71 1.35 3.84
C ILE A 306 21.47 0.46 3.73
N THR A 307 20.26 1.04 3.66
CA THR A 307 19.00 0.28 3.48
C THR A 307 19.04 -0.53 2.19
N ARG A 308 19.48 0.10 1.09
CA ARG A 308 19.59 -0.55 -0.21
C ARG A 308 20.59 -1.72 -0.18
N GLU A 309 21.77 -1.52 0.41
CA GLU A 309 22.80 -2.56 0.53
C GLU A 309 22.35 -3.74 1.39
N VAL A 310 21.79 -3.45 2.57
CA VAL A 310 21.22 -4.47 3.47
C VAL A 310 20.12 -5.24 2.73
N ARG A 311 19.17 -4.54 2.11
CA ARG A 311 18.07 -5.18 1.37
C ARG A 311 18.59 -6.14 0.30
N ILE A 312 19.50 -5.68 -0.57
CA ILE A 312 20.08 -6.52 -1.64
C ILE A 312 20.78 -7.75 -1.07
N GLU A 313 21.52 -7.60 0.04
CA GLU A 313 22.20 -8.73 0.68
C GLU A 313 21.21 -9.79 1.17
N TYR A 314 20.13 -9.38 1.82
CA TYR A 314 19.10 -10.29 2.34
C TYR A 314 18.26 -10.92 1.23
N GLU A 315 17.86 -10.15 0.22
CA GLU A 315 17.15 -10.67 -0.95
C GLU A 315 18.01 -11.66 -1.73
N ASN A 316 19.32 -11.40 -1.90
CA ASN A 316 20.23 -12.36 -2.54
C ASN A 316 20.36 -13.66 -1.74
N ARG A 317 20.42 -13.59 -0.40
CA ARG A 317 20.40 -14.78 0.47
C ARG A 317 19.08 -15.53 0.36
N PHE A 318 17.97 -14.81 0.27
CA PHE A 318 16.65 -15.40 0.06
C PHE A 318 16.60 -16.17 -1.26
N VAL A 319 17.04 -15.56 -2.37
CA VAL A 319 17.13 -16.27 -3.66
C VAL A 319 18.02 -17.50 -3.55
N ASP A 320 19.21 -17.39 -2.94
CA ASP A 320 20.11 -18.54 -2.79
C ASP A 320 19.48 -19.68 -1.96
N ALA A 321 18.63 -19.36 -0.97
CA ALA A 321 17.93 -20.33 -0.13
C ALA A 321 16.69 -20.97 -0.81
N TYR A 322 15.98 -20.20 -1.63
CA TYR A 322 14.68 -20.59 -2.22
C TYR A 322 14.69 -20.71 -3.74
N GLN A 323 15.88 -20.76 -4.36
CA GLN A 323 16.05 -20.79 -5.82
C GLN A 323 15.18 -21.85 -6.50
N LYS A 324 15.06 -23.04 -5.93
CA LYS A 324 14.23 -24.11 -6.52
C LYS A 324 12.76 -23.74 -6.58
N GLN A 325 12.23 -23.14 -5.52
CA GLN A 325 10.83 -22.70 -5.46
C GLN A 325 10.59 -21.52 -6.42
N LEU A 326 11.60 -20.68 -6.62
CA LEU A 326 11.54 -19.53 -7.51
C LEU A 326 11.66 -19.92 -9.00
N ASP A 327 12.40 -20.98 -9.33
CA ASP A 327 12.64 -21.42 -10.71
C ASP A 327 11.55 -22.38 -11.25
N HIS A 328 10.70 -22.94 -10.39
CA HIS A 328 9.62 -23.88 -10.75
C HIS A 328 8.27 -23.19 -11.01
#